data_AF-A0A812BEW4-F1
#
_entry.id   AF-A0A812BEW4-F1
#
_cell.length_a   1.000
_cell.length_b   1.000
_cell.length_c   1.000
_cell.angle_alpha   90.00
_cell.angle_beta   90.00
_cell.angle_gamma   90.00
#
_symmetry.space_group_name_H-M   'P 1'
#
loop_
_entity.id
_entity.type
_entity.pdbx_description
1 polymer ?
#
loop_
_entity_poly.entity_id
_entity_poly.type
_entity_poly.pdbx_seq_one_letter_code
_entity_poly.pdbx_strand_id
1 'polypeptide(L)'
;MYLSLEETTALKGLRAHRATRRPSFVVTRPSYLSIYLSIYLSIYLSISVCCRHVPTTSLSLHLFRLLKRAVLRKTQHYYSSNTSRPFLPLGEYTGVTRRLVLGIETSCDDTGAAVVDNWGRVLGEGLHSQTSTHVELGGILPPIAQQLHQVNIENVVTTAIKESGVSYQDIDAIAVTVKPGLPLSLRVGLQHAKQLVLEHRKPMIPIHHMEAHALTGRMIEQVEYPFLVLLASGGHCLLAVAKDVEDFVLLGTSLDNAPGDAFDKVARSLKLKNLKECFGLSGGASVELVAQNGDPNAFSFPQVMVKSADCNFSFAGIISLMHRYIADCEKKQNIQGDGVISNVADLCASFQCGVLKHLAKRLQRALVFTEMTGLLRQEKTLILSGGVASNQFLVKHLRKLCDQYNCRLVCPPPKLCTDNGIMIAWNGMEKLVRGLGVAEDPEKVDIQAKCPLGENLTERIINTKMKLARLKLL
;
A
#
# COMPACT_ATOMS: atom_id res chain seq x y z
N MET A 1 -34.13 48.43 -15.20
CA MET A 1 -33.08 49.14 -15.95
C MET A 1 -32.62 48.17 -17.02
N TYR A 2 -33.08 48.42 -18.24
CA TYR A 2 -32.92 47.60 -19.45
C TYR A 2 -31.47 47.58 -19.92
N LEU A 3 -31.00 46.47 -20.50
CA LEU A 3 -30.73 46.35 -21.94
C LEU A 3 -30.15 44.97 -22.30
N SER A 4 -30.98 44.20 -23.00
CA SER A 4 -30.64 43.20 -24.02
C SER A 4 -30.40 43.88 -25.37
N LEU A 5 -29.65 43.24 -26.28
CA LEU A 5 -29.80 43.21 -27.77
C LEU A 5 -28.55 42.47 -28.33
N GLU A 6 -28.66 41.23 -28.85
CA GLU A 6 -29.11 40.84 -30.21
C GLU A 6 -28.30 41.54 -31.32
N GLU A 7 -27.40 40.84 -32.02
CA GLU A 7 -27.59 40.03 -33.25
C GLU A 7 -27.20 40.80 -34.52
N THR A 8 -26.42 40.13 -35.39
CA THR A 8 -26.48 40.06 -36.89
C THR A 8 -25.07 39.98 -37.53
N THR A 9 -24.64 38.86 -38.15
CA THR A 9 -24.75 38.47 -39.58
C THR A 9 -24.31 39.58 -40.58
N ALA A 10 -23.51 39.38 -41.65
CA ALA A 10 -22.99 38.22 -42.36
C ALA A 10 -21.99 38.62 -43.49
N LEU A 11 -21.23 37.62 -43.97
CA LEU A 11 -20.97 37.27 -45.39
C LEU A 11 -19.82 37.89 -46.24
N LYS A 12 -19.23 36.95 -47.00
CA LYS A 12 -18.33 37.00 -48.20
C LYS A 12 -16.83 36.95 -47.86
N GLY A 13 -16.03 35.97 -48.27
CA GLY A 13 -16.20 34.87 -49.21
C GLY A 13 -14.90 34.70 -50.00
N LEU A 14 -14.19 33.57 -49.86
CA LEU A 14 -13.24 33.08 -50.86
C LEU A 14 -13.06 31.56 -50.74
N ARG A 15 -12.95 30.95 -51.92
CA ARG A 15 -13.33 29.59 -52.29
C ARG A 15 -12.34 28.49 -51.86
N ALA A 16 -12.94 27.36 -51.49
CA ALA A 16 -12.63 25.97 -51.83
C ALA A 16 -11.23 25.56 -52.33
N HIS A 17 -10.61 24.62 -51.60
CA HIS A 17 -10.08 23.40 -52.22
C HIS A 17 -10.27 22.18 -51.31
N ARG A 18 -10.68 21.07 -51.94
CA ARG A 18 -11.04 19.77 -51.37
C ARG A 18 -9.90 19.04 -50.65
N ALA A 19 -10.25 18.50 -49.48
CA ALA A 19 -10.00 17.14 -48.97
C ALA A 19 -8.69 16.41 -49.29
N THR A 20 -7.88 16.16 -48.25
CA THR A 20 -7.33 14.82 -47.95
C THR A 20 -7.26 14.63 -46.43
N ARG A 21 -7.79 13.50 -45.94
CA ARG A 21 -7.75 13.06 -44.53
C ARG A 21 -6.29 12.88 -44.09
N ARG A 22 -5.92 13.35 -42.88
CA ARG A 22 -4.73 12.88 -42.15
C ARG A 22 -5.16 12.26 -40.82
N PRO A 23 -4.63 11.08 -40.44
CA PRO A 23 -5.06 10.38 -39.24
C PRO A 23 -4.38 10.92 -37.98
N SER A 24 -5.09 10.76 -36.88
CA SER A 24 -4.73 10.97 -35.48
C SER A 24 -3.44 10.21 -35.10
N PHE A 25 -2.51 10.89 -34.43
CA PHE A 25 -1.36 10.23 -33.79
C PHE A 25 -1.81 9.52 -32.51
N VAL A 26 -1.94 8.20 -32.61
CA VAL A 26 -2.00 7.27 -31.47
C VAL A 26 -0.56 6.93 -31.08
N VAL A 27 -0.17 7.22 -29.84
CA VAL A 27 1.08 6.72 -29.26
C VAL A 27 0.92 5.21 -29.03
N THR A 28 1.47 4.40 -29.93
CA THR A 28 1.49 2.94 -29.82
C THR A 28 2.67 2.49 -28.97
N ARG A 29 2.44 1.51 -28.09
CA ARG A 29 3.47 0.83 -27.27
C ARG A 29 4.60 0.30 -28.19
N PRO A 30 5.87 0.36 -27.79
CA PRO A 30 6.95 -0.18 -28.62
C PRO A 30 6.78 -1.70 -28.77
N SER A 31 6.79 -2.18 -30.02
CA SER A 31 6.78 -3.61 -30.32
C SER A 31 8.08 -4.26 -29.83
N TYR A 32 8.00 -5.54 -29.48
CA TYR A 32 9.10 -6.37 -28.95
C TYR A 32 10.43 -6.21 -29.74
N LEU A 33 10.36 -5.90 -31.04
CA LEU A 33 11.51 -5.68 -31.91
C LEU A 33 12.39 -4.49 -31.49
N SER A 34 11.81 -3.43 -30.91
CA SER A 34 12.52 -2.20 -30.48
C SER A 34 13.42 -2.44 -29.27
N ILE A 35 12.98 -3.28 -28.32
CA ILE A 35 13.75 -3.66 -27.13
C ILE A 35 14.90 -4.58 -27.52
N TYR A 36 14.66 -5.53 -28.43
CA TYR A 36 15.71 -6.39 -28.97
C TYR A 36 16.79 -5.59 -29.69
N LEU A 37 16.41 -4.56 -30.46
CA LEU A 37 17.37 -3.70 -31.18
C LEU A 37 18.22 -2.86 -30.21
N SER A 38 17.63 -2.33 -29.14
CA SER A 38 18.34 -1.54 -28.11
C SER A 38 19.35 -2.39 -27.33
N ILE A 39 18.96 -3.60 -26.94
CA ILE A 39 19.86 -4.56 -26.26
C ILE A 39 20.96 -5.03 -27.21
N TYR A 40 20.63 -5.28 -28.49
CA TYR A 40 21.60 -5.65 -29.50
C TYR A 40 22.65 -4.56 -29.71
N LEU A 41 22.24 -3.29 -29.80
CA LEU A 41 23.15 -2.15 -29.94
C LEU A 41 24.06 -1.99 -28.71
N SER A 42 23.53 -2.16 -27.51
CA SER A 42 24.29 -2.02 -26.26
C SER A 42 25.32 -3.14 -26.06
N ILE A 43 24.98 -4.37 -26.44
CA ILE A 43 25.90 -5.52 -26.43
C ILE A 43 26.95 -5.38 -27.55
N TYR A 44 26.58 -4.93 -28.75
CA TYR A 44 27.50 -4.72 -29.86
C TYR A 44 28.54 -3.63 -29.56
N LEU A 45 28.11 -2.52 -28.94
CA LEU A 45 29.03 -1.48 -28.46
C LEU A 45 29.96 -1.98 -27.35
N SER A 46 29.47 -2.83 -26.44
CA SER A 46 30.28 -3.37 -25.33
C SER A 46 31.33 -4.38 -25.82
N ILE A 47 31.02 -5.17 -26.85
CA ILE A 47 31.95 -6.14 -27.46
C ILE A 47 33.00 -5.43 -28.34
N SER A 48 32.62 -4.38 -29.08
CA SER A 48 33.55 -3.55 -29.87
C SER A 48 34.56 -2.77 -29.00
N VAL A 49 34.21 -2.46 -27.75
CA VAL A 49 35.12 -1.78 -26.81
C VAL A 49 36.12 -2.75 -26.18
N CYS A 50 35.79 -4.03 -26.02
CA CYS A 50 36.66 -5.02 -25.36
C CYS A 50 37.59 -5.80 -26.31
N CYS A 51 37.29 -5.93 -27.61
CA CYS A 51 38.06 -6.77 -28.52
C CYS A 51 38.67 -5.94 -29.66
N ARG A 52 39.88 -5.38 -29.47
CA ARG A 52 40.58 -4.71 -30.58
C ARG A 52 41.26 -5.65 -31.58
N HIS A 53 41.50 -6.93 -31.30
CA HIS A 53 42.25 -7.81 -32.21
C HIS A 53 41.74 -9.27 -32.22
N VAL A 54 40.57 -9.56 -32.83
CA VAL A 54 40.21 -10.95 -33.21
C VAL A 54 39.39 -10.96 -34.51
N PRO A 55 39.74 -11.74 -35.55
CA PRO A 55 38.96 -11.85 -36.78
C PRO A 55 37.62 -12.56 -36.55
N THR A 56 36.53 -11.94 -37.00
CA THR A 56 35.14 -12.36 -36.76
C THR A 56 34.62 -13.32 -37.82
N THR A 57 34.97 -14.61 -37.75
CA THR A 57 34.29 -15.65 -38.56
C THR A 57 34.39 -17.06 -37.91
N SER A 58 33.97 -17.23 -36.65
CA SER A 58 33.74 -18.60 -36.10
C SER A 58 32.99 -18.63 -34.76
N LEU A 59 33.14 -17.62 -33.89
CA LEU A 59 32.59 -17.69 -32.52
C LEU A 59 31.12 -17.28 -32.34
N SER A 60 30.37 -17.04 -33.41
CA SER A 60 29.08 -16.34 -33.34
C SER A 60 27.88 -17.22 -32.95
N LEU A 61 27.79 -18.49 -33.34
CA LEU A 61 26.54 -19.25 -33.10
C LEU A 61 26.47 -19.97 -31.76
N HIS A 62 27.60 -20.47 -31.23
CA HIS A 62 27.59 -21.25 -29.99
C HIS A 62 27.43 -20.36 -28.75
N LEU A 63 28.14 -19.22 -28.73
CA LEU A 63 28.03 -18.22 -27.67
C LEU A 63 26.64 -17.56 -27.66
N PHE A 64 26.04 -17.34 -28.84
CA PHE A 64 24.68 -16.81 -28.97
C PHE A 64 23.62 -17.79 -28.49
N ARG A 65 23.79 -19.11 -28.72
CA ARG A 65 22.90 -20.15 -28.16
C ARG A 65 23.01 -20.25 -26.64
N LEU A 66 24.22 -20.10 -26.08
CA LEU A 66 24.45 -20.09 -24.63
C LEU A 66 23.88 -18.84 -23.96
N LEU A 67 24.11 -17.65 -24.53
CA LEU A 67 23.55 -16.39 -24.04
C LEU A 67 22.03 -16.34 -24.17
N LYS A 68 21.46 -16.83 -25.28
CA LYS A 68 20.01 -16.95 -25.45
C LYS A 68 19.40 -17.90 -24.41
N ARG A 69 20.06 -19.04 -24.10
CA ARG A 69 19.63 -19.94 -23.02
C ARG A 69 19.78 -19.33 -21.62
N ALA A 70 20.83 -18.55 -21.38
CA ALA A 70 21.06 -17.89 -20.09
C ALA A 70 20.09 -16.72 -19.84
N VAL A 71 19.79 -15.93 -20.89
CA VAL A 71 18.80 -14.86 -20.85
C VAL A 71 17.39 -15.44 -20.74
N LEU A 72 17.04 -16.48 -21.51
CA LEU A 72 15.76 -17.18 -21.37
C LEU A 72 15.60 -17.81 -19.98
N ARG A 73 16.65 -18.42 -19.39
CA ARG A 73 16.59 -18.95 -18.02
C ARG A 73 16.43 -17.84 -16.97
N LYS A 74 17.09 -16.69 -17.13
CA LYS A 74 16.94 -15.55 -16.21
C LYS A 74 15.58 -14.84 -16.36
N THR A 75 15.06 -14.69 -17.57
CA THR A 75 13.72 -14.10 -17.77
C THR A 75 12.61 -15.08 -17.37
N GLN A 76 12.80 -16.38 -17.57
CA GLN A 76 11.87 -17.40 -17.09
C GLN A 76 11.91 -17.51 -15.55
N HIS A 77 13.05 -17.30 -14.89
CA HIS A 77 13.09 -17.21 -13.41
C HIS A 77 12.50 -15.90 -12.85
N TYR A 78 12.62 -14.78 -13.58
CA TYR A 78 12.09 -13.47 -13.15
C TYR A 78 10.59 -13.30 -13.43
N TYR A 79 10.05 -13.99 -14.45
CA TYR A 79 8.62 -13.99 -14.76
C TYR A 79 7.86 -15.22 -14.23
N SER A 80 8.53 -16.32 -13.86
CA SER A 80 7.89 -17.49 -13.23
C SER A 80 7.68 -17.33 -11.71
N SER A 81 8.12 -16.23 -11.10
CA SER A 81 7.88 -15.94 -9.68
C SER A 81 6.70 -15.00 -9.42
N ASN A 82 5.95 -14.58 -10.46
CA ASN A 82 4.93 -13.53 -10.31
C ASN A 82 3.57 -13.82 -10.95
N THR A 83 3.27 -15.07 -11.32
CA THR A 83 1.89 -15.50 -11.59
C THR A 83 1.65 -16.91 -11.06
N SER A 84 0.51 -17.09 -10.39
CA SER A 84 -0.11 -18.38 -10.05
C SER A 84 0.70 -19.33 -9.15
N ARG A 85 0.87 -18.97 -7.87
CA ARG A 85 0.71 -19.97 -6.82
C ARG A 85 -0.71 -19.81 -6.27
N PRO A 86 -1.54 -20.86 -6.22
CA PRO A 86 -2.77 -20.80 -5.43
C PRO A 86 -2.37 -20.52 -3.99
N PHE A 87 -2.90 -19.45 -3.42
CA PHE A 87 -2.81 -19.24 -1.99
C PHE A 87 -3.61 -20.34 -1.29
N LEU A 88 -3.18 -20.75 -0.10
CA LEU A 88 -3.71 -21.94 0.55
C LEU A 88 -5.23 -21.77 0.83
N PRO A 89 -6.07 -22.80 0.62
CA PRO A 89 -7.50 -22.75 0.89
C PRO A 89 -7.79 -22.31 2.34
N LEU A 90 -8.91 -21.63 2.57
CA LEU A 90 -9.48 -21.51 3.92
C LEU A 90 -9.93 -22.91 4.41
N GLY A 91 -9.01 -23.69 4.98
CA GLY A 91 -9.26 -25.00 5.59
C GLY A 91 -9.69 -26.13 4.63
N GLU A 92 -9.52 -27.38 5.07
CA GLU A 92 -10.10 -28.56 4.42
C GLU A 92 -11.62 -28.59 4.61
N TYR A 93 -12.34 -27.70 3.93
CA TYR A 93 -13.76 -27.92 3.69
C TYR A 93 -13.87 -28.92 2.53
N THR A 94 -14.08 -30.19 2.88
CA THR A 94 -14.32 -31.28 1.95
C THR A 94 -15.67 -31.05 1.23
N GLY A 95 -15.67 -30.22 0.18
CA GLY A 95 -16.84 -29.98 -0.68
C GLY A 95 -17.04 -28.57 -1.26
N VAL A 96 -16.05 -27.67 -1.29
CA VAL A 96 -16.32 -26.25 -1.63
C VAL A 96 -16.42 -26.00 -3.14
N THR A 97 -17.63 -25.72 -3.60
CA THR A 97 -17.89 -24.92 -4.80
C THR A 97 -17.15 -23.60 -4.68
N ARG A 98 -16.35 -23.24 -5.70
CA ARG A 98 -15.64 -21.96 -5.78
C ARG A 98 -16.59 -20.81 -5.43
N ARG A 99 -16.21 -19.97 -4.47
CA ARG A 99 -16.92 -18.72 -4.15
C ARG A 99 -16.14 -17.52 -4.67
N LEU A 100 -16.85 -16.49 -5.11
CA LEU A 100 -16.31 -15.24 -5.66
C LEU A 100 -16.88 -14.03 -4.92
N VAL A 101 -15.99 -13.15 -4.46
CA VAL A 101 -16.38 -11.87 -3.85
C VAL A 101 -15.80 -10.72 -4.66
N LEU A 102 -16.64 -9.75 -5.00
CA LEU A 102 -16.23 -8.44 -5.51
C LEU A 102 -16.00 -7.49 -4.32
N GLY A 103 -14.79 -6.98 -4.16
CA GLY A 103 -14.45 -5.97 -3.15
C GLY A 103 -14.38 -4.57 -3.76
N ILE A 104 -14.86 -3.55 -3.05
CA ILE A 104 -14.85 -2.12 -3.45
C ILE A 104 -14.28 -1.26 -2.31
N GLU A 105 -13.21 -0.52 -2.60
CA GLU A 105 -12.47 0.35 -1.67
C GLU A 105 -12.47 1.81 -2.14
N THR A 106 -12.98 2.71 -1.30
CA THR A 106 -13.02 4.17 -1.54
C THR A 106 -12.91 4.98 -0.24
N SER A 107 -12.16 4.50 0.75
CA SER A 107 -12.10 5.12 2.07
C SER A 107 -11.29 6.42 2.11
N CYS A 108 -10.31 6.60 1.22
CA CYS A 108 -9.41 7.75 1.22
C CYS A 108 -9.20 8.34 -0.17
N ASP A 109 -8.08 8.03 -0.84
CA ASP A 109 -7.63 8.59 -2.12
C ASP A 109 -7.35 7.50 -3.18
N ASP A 110 -7.52 6.23 -2.86
CA ASP A 110 -7.45 5.13 -3.82
C ASP A 110 -8.85 4.60 -4.15
N THR A 111 -9.17 4.46 -5.43
CA THR A 111 -10.38 3.76 -5.90
C THR A 111 -9.98 2.36 -6.32
N GLY A 112 -10.33 1.36 -5.51
CA GLY A 112 -9.95 -0.03 -5.75
C GLY A 112 -11.16 -0.93 -5.95
N ALA A 113 -11.07 -1.87 -6.88
CA ALA A 113 -11.99 -3.00 -6.97
C ALA A 113 -11.25 -4.29 -7.31
N ALA A 114 -11.70 -5.43 -6.80
CA ALA A 114 -11.12 -6.73 -7.16
C ALA A 114 -12.11 -7.88 -7.01
N VAL A 115 -11.94 -8.91 -7.82
CA VAL A 115 -12.64 -10.20 -7.67
C VAL A 115 -11.66 -11.22 -7.10
N VAL A 116 -11.99 -11.78 -5.94
CA VAL A 116 -11.15 -12.77 -5.23
C VAL A 116 -11.96 -14.03 -4.96
N ASP A 117 -11.32 -15.19 -5.09
CA ASP A 117 -11.93 -16.48 -4.74
C ASP A 117 -11.53 -16.99 -3.34
N ASN A 118 -12.22 -18.02 -2.86
CA ASN A 118 -12.01 -18.61 -1.52
C ASN A 118 -10.65 -19.32 -1.33
N TRP A 119 -9.80 -19.33 -2.36
CA TRP A 119 -8.40 -19.75 -2.30
C TRP A 119 -7.43 -18.57 -2.32
N GLY A 120 -7.94 -17.34 -2.12
CA GLY A 120 -7.14 -16.12 -2.15
C GLY A 120 -6.64 -15.75 -3.54
N ARG A 121 -7.13 -16.37 -4.62
CA ARG A 121 -6.68 -16.00 -5.97
C ARG A 121 -7.40 -14.72 -6.42
N VAL A 122 -6.61 -13.74 -6.82
CA VAL A 122 -7.10 -12.52 -7.48
C VAL A 122 -7.38 -12.85 -8.94
N LEU A 123 -8.62 -12.67 -9.36
CA LEU A 123 -9.06 -12.98 -10.73
C LEU A 123 -9.00 -11.75 -11.62
N GLY A 124 -9.39 -10.60 -11.08
CA GLY A 124 -9.29 -9.31 -11.75
C GLY A 124 -9.21 -8.19 -10.74
N GLU A 125 -8.57 -7.10 -11.13
CA GLU A 125 -8.31 -5.96 -10.25
C GLU A 125 -8.38 -4.66 -11.05
N GLY A 126 -9.06 -3.66 -10.50
CA GLY A 126 -8.98 -2.28 -10.95
C GLY A 126 -8.44 -1.41 -9.83
N LEU A 127 -7.53 -0.51 -10.15
CA LEU A 127 -7.00 0.46 -9.19
C LEU A 127 -6.79 1.81 -9.90
N HIS A 128 -7.34 2.86 -9.31
CA HIS A 128 -7.04 4.25 -9.68
C HIS A 128 -6.59 5.01 -8.43
N SER A 129 -5.30 5.33 -8.38
CA SER A 129 -4.70 6.07 -7.28
C SER A 129 -4.67 7.58 -7.55
N GLN A 130 -5.09 8.37 -6.57
CA GLN A 130 -5.12 9.84 -6.65
C GLN A 130 -3.83 10.49 -6.08
N THR A 131 -2.84 9.69 -5.69
CA THR A 131 -1.61 10.16 -5.02
C THR A 131 -0.94 11.31 -5.77
N SER A 132 -0.77 11.23 -7.10
CA SER A 132 -0.12 12.30 -7.88
C SER A 132 -0.87 13.63 -7.77
N THR A 133 -2.20 13.59 -7.87
CA THR A 133 -3.06 14.77 -7.76
C THR A 133 -2.95 15.41 -6.38
N HIS A 134 -2.98 14.60 -5.33
CA HIS A 134 -2.90 15.11 -3.95
C HIS A 134 -1.51 15.57 -3.54
N VAL A 135 -0.45 15.00 -4.14
CA VAL A 135 0.92 15.51 -3.98
C VAL A 135 1.04 16.92 -4.56
N GLU A 136 0.44 17.21 -5.72
CA GLU A 136 0.44 18.55 -6.33
C GLU A 136 -0.36 19.56 -5.50
N LEU A 137 -1.45 19.12 -4.87
CA LEU A 137 -2.31 19.96 -4.02
C LEU A 137 -1.78 20.15 -2.59
N GLY A 138 -0.67 19.51 -2.24
CA GLY A 138 -0.06 19.58 -0.90
C GLY A 138 -0.74 18.71 0.16
N GLY A 139 -1.67 17.84 -0.23
CA GLY A 139 -2.39 16.92 0.65
C GLY A 139 -3.74 16.46 0.08
N ILE A 140 -4.39 15.57 0.81
CA ILE A 140 -5.71 15.03 0.45
C ILE A 140 -6.78 16.09 0.74
N LEU A 141 -7.48 16.53 -0.31
CA LEU A 141 -8.60 17.46 -0.24
C LEU A 141 -9.91 16.67 -0.42
N PRO A 142 -10.74 16.50 0.64
CA PRO A 142 -11.88 15.56 0.60
C PRO A 142 -12.89 15.77 -0.54
N PRO A 143 -13.26 17.02 -0.94
CA PRO A 143 -14.17 17.21 -2.08
C PRO A 143 -13.56 16.76 -3.43
N ILE A 144 -12.25 16.96 -3.60
CA ILE A 144 -11.54 16.53 -4.81
C ILE A 144 -11.43 15.01 -4.82
N ALA A 145 -11.09 14.39 -3.68
CA ALA A 145 -11.04 12.94 -3.56
C ALA A 145 -12.38 12.30 -3.91
N GLN A 146 -13.49 12.85 -3.39
CA GLN A 146 -14.85 12.42 -3.73
C GLN A 146 -15.11 12.49 -5.24
N GLN A 147 -14.81 13.62 -5.88
CA GLN A 147 -15.03 13.80 -7.33
C GLN A 147 -14.22 12.78 -8.13
N LEU A 148 -12.96 12.52 -7.74
CA LEU A 148 -12.11 11.53 -8.38
C LEU A 148 -12.64 10.10 -8.18
N HIS A 149 -13.20 9.75 -7.03
CA HIS A 149 -13.89 8.46 -6.89
C HIS A 149 -15.11 8.37 -7.83
N GLN A 150 -15.94 9.42 -7.90
CA GLN A 150 -17.16 9.40 -8.72
C GLN A 150 -16.87 9.19 -10.20
N VAL A 151 -15.84 9.82 -10.75
CA VAL A 151 -15.50 9.69 -12.18
C VAL A 151 -14.79 8.37 -12.51
N ASN A 152 -14.19 7.69 -11.52
CA ASN A 152 -13.37 6.50 -11.76
C ASN A 152 -14.01 5.18 -11.33
N ILE A 153 -14.96 5.19 -10.38
CA ILE A 153 -15.46 3.95 -9.75
C ILE A 153 -16.05 2.95 -10.75
N GLU A 154 -16.86 3.42 -11.70
CA GLU A 154 -17.46 2.58 -12.76
C GLU A 154 -16.38 1.88 -13.60
N ASN A 155 -15.37 2.63 -14.04
CA ASN A 155 -14.27 2.11 -14.86
C ASN A 155 -13.42 1.11 -14.07
N VAL A 156 -13.16 1.39 -12.79
CA VAL A 156 -12.38 0.53 -11.89
C VAL A 156 -13.10 -0.81 -11.66
N VAL A 157 -14.38 -0.78 -11.33
CA VAL A 157 -15.18 -2.00 -11.09
C VAL A 157 -15.35 -2.80 -12.38
N THR A 158 -15.68 -2.13 -13.49
CA THR A 158 -15.79 -2.77 -14.81
C THR A 158 -14.48 -3.44 -15.23
N THR A 159 -13.34 -2.81 -14.95
CA THR A 159 -12.02 -3.40 -15.21
C THR A 159 -11.82 -4.66 -14.38
N ALA A 160 -12.09 -4.63 -13.07
CA ALA A 160 -11.95 -5.80 -12.21
C ALA A 160 -12.82 -6.99 -12.67
N ILE A 161 -14.08 -6.73 -13.04
CA ILE A 161 -14.99 -7.77 -13.56
C ILE A 161 -14.50 -8.30 -14.90
N LYS A 162 -14.14 -7.42 -15.84
CA LYS A 162 -13.65 -7.82 -17.16
C LYS A 162 -12.37 -8.65 -17.08
N GLU A 163 -11.40 -8.23 -16.27
CA GLU A 163 -10.14 -8.96 -16.10
C GLU A 163 -10.34 -10.32 -15.42
N SER A 164 -11.33 -10.42 -14.53
CA SER A 164 -11.68 -11.69 -13.88
C SER A 164 -12.28 -12.74 -14.81
N GLY A 165 -12.81 -12.32 -15.96
CA GLY A 165 -13.48 -13.20 -16.93
C GLY A 165 -14.80 -13.79 -16.43
N VAL A 166 -15.37 -13.24 -15.36
CA VAL A 166 -16.67 -13.67 -14.80
C VAL A 166 -17.74 -12.61 -15.04
N SER A 167 -19.00 -13.02 -14.93
CA SER A 167 -20.15 -12.11 -14.93
C SER A 167 -20.52 -11.70 -13.51
N TYR A 168 -21.31 -10.63 -13.35
CA TYR A 168 -21.87 -10.29 -12.04
C TYR A 168 -22.73 -11.41 -11.45
N GLN A 169 -23.33 -12.26 -12.28
CA GLN A 169 -24.15 -13.39 -11.85
C GLN A 169 -23.32 -14.48 -11.17
N ASP A 170 -22.02 -14.59 -11.49
CA ASP A 170 -21.10 -15.54 -10.87
C ASP A 170 -20.58 -15.06 -9.49
N ILE A 171 -20.77 -13.77 -9.16
CA ILE A 171 -20.35 -13.20 -7.87
C ILE A 171 -21.29 -13.66 -6.75
N ASP A 172 -20.75 -14.16 -5.65
CA ASP A 172 -21.55 -14.63 -4.49
C ASP A 172 -21.86 -13.51 -3.50
N ALA A 173 -20.99 -12.49 -3.40
CA ALA A 173 -21.24 -11.31 -2.57
C ALA A 173 -20.44 -10.09 -3.04
N ILE A 174 -20.96 -8.90 -2.73
CA ILE A 174 -20.31 -7.61 -2.96
C ILE A 174 -19.88 -7.06 -1.60
N ALA A 175 -18.58 -6.99 -1.37
CA ALA A 175 -17.96 -6.43 -0.19
C ALA A 175 -17.57 -4.97 -0.44
N VAL A 176 -17.91 -4.07 0.48
CA VAL A 176 -17.66 -2.62 0.30
C VAL A 176 -17.18 -1.99 1.59
N THR A 177 -16.16 -1.14 1.52
CA THR A 177 -15.68 -0.39 2.67
C THR A 177 -16.71 0.64 3.11
N VAL A 178 -17.16 0.54 4.36
CA VAL A 178 -18.10 1.51 4.95
C VAL A 178 -17.52 2.28 6.14
N LYS A 179 -16.37 1.85 6.67
CA LYS A 179 -15.76 2.43 7.88
C LYS A 179 -14.31 1.99 8.09
N PRO A 180 -13.49 2.74 8.85
CA PRO A 180 -13.48 4.21 8.88
C PRO A 180 -12.99 4.78 7.55
N GLY A 181 -13.05 6.11 7.40
CA GLY A 181 -12.58 6.78 6.19
C GLY A 181 -13.17 8.18 6.01
N LEU A 182 -12.81 8.84 4.91
CA LEU A 182 -13.38 10.12 4.52
C LEU A 182 -14.87 9.94 4.18
N PRO A 183 -15.81 10.60 4.88
CA PRO A 183 -17.22 10.34 4.70
C PRO A 183 -17.72 10.62 3.26
N LEU A 184 -17.14 11.59 2.57
CA LEU A 184 -17.49 11.88 1.18
C LEU A 184 -17.02 10.77 0.23
N SER A 185 -15.82 10.23 0.44
CA SER A 185 -15.27 9.12 -0.36
C SER A 185 -16.01 7.79 -0.09
N LEU A 186 -16.25 7.45 1.18
CA LEU A 186 -16.97 6.22 1.57
C LEU A 186 -18.38 6.14 0.95
N ARG A 187 -19.07 7.28 0.86
CA ARG A 187 -20.42 7.34 0.25
C ARG A 187 -20.40 6.93 -1.22
N VAL A 188 -19.36 7.28 -1.97
CA VAL A 188 -19.26 6.92 -3.40
C VAL A 188 -19.21 5.40 -3.56
N GLY A 189 -18.32 4.72 -2.82
CA GLY A 189 -18.21 3.27 -2.83
C GLY A 189 -19.51 2.58 -2.40
N LEU A 190 -20.10 3.03 -1.28
CA LEU A 190 -21.33 2.45 -0.77
C LEU A 190 -22.51 2.62 -1.74
N GLN A 191 -22.69 3.80 -2.34
CA GLN A 191 -23.78 4.03 -3.31
C GLN A 191 -23.63 3.15 -4.54
N HIS A 192 -22.41 3.03 -5.08
CA HIS A 192 -22.15 2.16 -6.22
C HIS A 192 -22.38 0.68 -5.88
N ALA A 193 -21.94 0.23 -4.70
CA ALA A 193 -22.21 -1.13 -4.23
C ALA A 193 -23.72 -1.41 -4.07
N LYS A 194 -24.51 -0.47 -3.52
CA LYS A 194 -25.97 -0.60 -3.41
C LYS A 194 -26.62 -0.76 -4.78
N GLN A 195 -26.18 0.02 -5.77
CA GLN A 195 -26.68 -0.09 -7.15
C GLN A 195 -26.43 -1.50 -7.71
N LEU A 196 -25.20 -2.01 -7.61
CA LEU A 196 -24.86 -3.36 -8.09
C LEU A 196 -25.64 -4.46 -7.35
N VAL A 197 -25.82 -4.31 -6.04
CA VAL A 197 -26.60 -5.23 -5.21
C VAL A 197 -28.06 -5.27 -5.65
N LEU A 198 -28.67 -4.12 -5.92
CA LEU A 198 -30.05 -4.02 -6.41
C LEU A 198 -30.19 -4.60 -7.82
N GLU A 199 -29.27 -4.27 -8.72
CA GLU A 199 -29.30 -4.69 -10.13
C GLU A 199 -29.10 -6.21 -10.29
N HIS A 200 -28.14 -6.78 -9.56
CA HIS A 200 -27.74 -8.18 -9.70
C HIS A 200 -28.25 -9.10 -8.59
N ARG A 201 -29.01 -8.55 -7.62
CA ARG A 201 -29.60 -9.27 -6.48
C ARG A 201 -28.55 -10.06 -5.68
N LYS A 202 -27.45 -9.39 -5.33
CA LYS A 202 -26.33 -10.00 -4.62
C LYS A 202 -26.30 -9.61 -3.14
N PRO A 203 -25.86 -10.50 -2.23
CA PRO A 203 -25.57 -10.15 -0.84
C PRO A 203 -24.56 -9.00 -0.75
N MET A 204 -24.77 -8.08 0.18
CA MET A 204 -23.81 -7.03 0.52
C MET A 204 -23.07 -7.39 1.82
N ILE A 205 -21.75 -7.19 1.84
CA ILE A 205 -20.93 -7.34 3.05
C ILE A 205 -20.27 -5.99 3.37
N PRO A 206 -20.72 -5.27 4.40
CA PRO A 206 -20.08 -4.04 4.85
C PRO A 206 -18.73 -4.35 5.52
N ILE A 207 -17.67 -3.69 5.06
CA ILE A 207 -16.30 -3.95 5.48
C ILE A 207 -15.74 -2.81 6.32
N HIS A 208 -15.04 -3.19 7.39
CA HIS A 208 -14.18 -2.29 8.15
C HIS A 208 -12.78 -2.29 7.52
N HIS A 209 -12.33 -1.15 7.02
CA HIS A 209 -11.08 -0.93 6.32
C HIS A 209 -9.85 -1.44 7.10
N MET A 210 -9.76 -1.19 8.41
CA MET A 210 -8.66 -1.73 9.23
C MET A 210 -8.72 -3.25 9.42
N GLU A 211 -9.92 -3.87 9.44
CA GLU A 211 -10.04 -5.34 9.49
C GLU A 211 -9.48 -5.92 8.19
N ALA A 212 -9.80 -5.32 7.04
CA ALA A 212 -9.28 -5.75 5.75
C ALA A 212 -7.75 -5.70 5.68
N HIS A 213 -7.13 -4.60 6.10
CA HIS A 213 -5.67 -4.51 6.22
C HIS A 213 -5.08 -5.57 7.16
N ALA A 214 -5.74 -5.84 8.29
CA ALA A 214 -5.29 -6.81 9.28
C ALA A 214 -5.33 -8.26 8.75
N LEU A 215 -6.40 -8.62 8.02
CA LEU A 215 -6.60 -9.98 7.52
C LEU A 215 -5.89 -10.26 6.20
N THR A 216 -5.35 -9.26 5.52
CA THR A 216 -4.66 -9.43 4.23
C THR A 216 -3.51 -10.44 4.31
N GLY A 217 -2.78 -10.51 5.43
CA GLY A 217 -1.73 -11.52 5.61
C GLY A 217 -2.24 -12.96 5.58
N ARG A 218 -3.50 -13.20 5.99
CA ARG A 218 -4.15 -14.51 5.90
C ARG A 218 -4.43 -14.96 4.46
N MET A 219 -4.51 -14.00 3.53
CA MET A 219 -4.63 -14.32 2.10
C MET A 219 -3.33 -14.93 1.56
N ILE A 220 -2.19 -14.58 2.15
CA ILE A 220 -0.87 -15.01 1.68
C ILE A 220 -0.42 -16.30 2.36
N GLU A 221 -0.63 -16.37 3.67
CA GLU A 221 -0.28 -17.53 4.49
C GLU A 221 -1.45 -17.89 5.39
N GLN A 222 -1.66 -19.18 5.63
CA GLN A 222 -2.57 -19.61 6.69
C GLN A 222 -1.98 -19.20 8.05
N VAL A 223 -2.55 -18.14 8.62
CA VAL A 223 -2.27 -17.67 9.97
C VAL A 223 -3.49 -18.00 10.81
N GLU A 224 -3.36 -18.82 11.84
CA GLU A 224 -4.52 -19.15 12.69
C GLU A 224 -4.86 -18.01 13.66
N TYR A 225 -6.12 -17.89 14.12
CA TYR A 225 -6.53 -16.93 15.15
C TYR A 225 -6.37 -17.47 16.57
N PRO A 226 -5.89 -16.72 17.57
CA PRO A 226 -5.58 -15.29 17.53
C PRO A 226 -4.15 -14.98 17.04
N PHE A 227 -3.99 -13.84 16.36
CA PHE A 227 -2.68 -13.32 15.96
C PHE A 227 -2.56 -11.82 16.24
N LEU A 228 -1.32 -11.35 16.35
CA LEU A 228 -1.01 -9.94 16.55
C LEU A 228 -0.97 -9.22 15.21
N VAL A 229 -1.39 -7.97 15.20
CA VAL A 229 -1.38 -7.08 14.02
C VAL A 229 -0.67 -5.80 14.39
N LEU A 230 0.33 -5.42 13.59
CA LEU A 230 0.88 -4.08 13.54
C LEU A 230 0.53 -3.49 12.18
N LEU A 231 -0.46 -2.60 12.15
CA LEU A 231 -0.83 -1.88 10.94
C LEU A 231 -0.13 -0.52 10.99
N ALA A 232 0.75 -0.27 10.02
CA ALA A 232 1.51 0.97 9.89
C ALA A 232 1.40 1.50 8.46
N SER A 233 0.55 2.51 8.24
CA SER A 233 0.29 3.12 6.94
C SER A 233 0.56 4.63 6.94
N GLY A 234 0.16 5.32 5.87
CA GLY A 234 0.18 6.79 5.78
C GLY A 234 -0.79 7.47 6.74
N GLY A 235 -1.96 6.85 6.99
CA GLY A 235 -3.02 7.43 7.84
C GLY A 235 -3.21 6.75 9.19
N HIS A 236 -2.67 5.54 9.39
CA HIS A 236 -2.96 4.72 10.55
C HIS A 236 -1.70 4.08 11.14
N CYS A 237 -1.67 3.96 12.47
CA CYS A 237 -0.68 3.16 13.19
C CYS A 237 -1.38 2.52 14.38
N LEU A 238 -1.54 1.19 14.37
CA LEU A 238 -2.18 0.49 15.47
C LEU A 238 -1.53 -0.87 15.77
N LEU A 239 -1.65 -1.28 17.02
CA LEU A 239 -1.39 -2.63 17.49
C LEU A 239 -2.70 -3.23 17.95
N ALA A 240 -3.06 -4.39 17.40
CA ALA A 240 -4.28 -5.10 17.76
C ALA A 240 -4.04 -6.61 17.81
N VAL A 241 -4.90 -7.33 18.52
CA VAL A 241 -5.04 -8.79 18.41
C VAL A 241 -6.29 -9.06 17.61
N ALA A 242 -6.16 -9.80 16.51
CA ALA A 242 -7.29 -10.38 15.80
C ALA A 242 -7.63 -11.71 16.47
N LYS A 243 -8.78 -11.80 17.15
CA LYS A 243 -9.29 -13.01 17.79
C LYS A 243 -10.13 -13.86 16.86
N ASP A 244 -10.81 -13.23 15.92
CA ASP A 244 -11.51 -13.86 14.78
C ASP A 244 -11.66 -12.81 13.65
N VAL A 245 -12.41 -13.13 12.60
CA VAL A 245 -12.63 -12.29 11.40
C VAL A 245 -13.25 -10.93 11.72
N GLU A 246 -14.09 -10.84 12.75
CA GLU A 246 -14.76 -9.60 13.20
C GLU A 246 -14.50 -9.28 14.68
N ASP A 247 -13.75 -10.12 15.40
CA ASP A 247 -13.40 -9.91 16.81
C ASP A 247 -11.95 -9.43 16.90
N PHE A 248 -11.80 -8.14 17.20
CA PHE A 248 -10.52 -7.48 17.38
C PHE A 248 -10.42 -6.83 18.74
N VAL A 249 -9.18 -6.74 19.22
CA VAL A 249 -8.86 -6.03 20.45
C VAL A 249 -7.69 -5.09 20.19
N LEU A 250 -7.91 -3.80 20.38
CA LEU A 250 -6.91 -2.76 20.24
C LEU A 250 -6.01 -2.70 21.47
N LEU A 251 -4.71 -2.82 21.25
CA LEU A 251 -3.67 -2.68 22.27
C LEU A 251 -3.09 -1.26 22.32
N GLY A 252 -3.05 -0.58 21.18
CA GLY A 252 -2.60 0.80 21.10
C GLY A 252 -2.77 1.38 19.71
N THR A 253 -2.86 2.70 19.63
CA THR A 253 -3.01 3.45 18.38
C THR A 253 -2.13 4.71 18.40
N SER A 254 -1.93 5.35 17.26
CA SER A 254 -1.27 6.66 17.24
C SER A 254 -2.16 7.72 17.89
N LEU A 255 -1.54 8.56 18.72
CA LEU A 255 -2.16 9.72 19.35
C LEU A 255 -2.08 10.97 18.46
N ASP A 256 -1.18 10.96 17.47
CA ASP A 256 -0.95 12.10 16.57
C ASP A 256 -0.85 11.67 15.09
N ASN A 257 0.35 11.63 14.51
CA ASN A 257 0.62 11.31 13.12
C ASN A 257 0.82 9.81 12.97
N ALA A 258 0.64 9.28 11.77
CA ALA A 258 1.05 7.90 11.44
C ALA A 258 2.51 7.88 10.97
N PRO A 259 3.20 6.72 11.00
CA PRO A 259 4.59 6.62 10.57
C PRO A 259 4.75 6.96 9.09
N GLY A 260 3.82 6.58 8.20
CA GLY A 260 3.91 6.90 6.78
C GLY A 260 3.84 8.41 6.53
N ASP A 261 2.93 9.12 7.19
CA ASP A 261 2.87 10.59 7.15
C ASP A 261 4.14 11.23 7.73
N ALA A 262 4.75 10.64 8.77
CA ALA A 262 6.05 11.09 9.26
C ALA A 262 7.15 10.96 8.20
N PHE A 263 7.21 9.82 7.49
CA PHE A 263 8.14 9.62 6.37
C PHE A 263 7.90 10.63 5.24
N ASP A 264 6.65 10.87 4.85
CA ASP A 264 6.31 11.78 3.75
C ASP A 264 6.63 13.24 4.10
N LYS A 265 6.32 13.68 5.32
CA LYS A 265 6.69 15.01 5.82
C LYS A 265 8.21 15.21 5.85
N VAL A 266 8.95 14.21 6.34
CA VAL A 266 10.42 14.27 6.37
C VAL A 266 11.02 14.28 4.97
N ALA A 267 10.52 13.44 4.06
CA ALA A 267 10.97 13.42 2.67
C ALA A 267 10.76 14.78 1.98
N ARG A 268 9.61 15.42 2.25
CA ARG A 268 9.28 16.76 1.75
C ARG A 268 10.21 17.83 2.32
N SER A 269 10.44 17.83 3.65
CA SER A 269 11.34 18.78 4.31
C SER A 269 12.80 18.63 3.88
N LEU A 270 13.24 17.41 3.58
CA LEU A 270 14.56 17.13 3.01
C LEU A 270 14.66 17.40 1.50
N LYS A 271 13.54 17.78 0.86
CA LYS A 271 13.46 18.06 -0.58
C LYS A 271 13.94 16.89 -1.42
N LEU A 272 13.67 15.65 -0.97
CA LEU A 272 14.19 14.44 -1.62
C LEU A 272 13.76 14.31 -3.08
N LYS A 273 12.61 14.86 -3.46
CA LYS A 273 12.14 14.92 -4.86
C LYS A 273 13.13 15.59 -5.82
N ASN A 274 14.05 16.41 -5.31
CA ASN A 274 15.09 17.09 -6.10
C ASN A 274 16.29 16.18 -6.39
N LEU A 275 16.40 15.04 -5.71
CA LEU A 275 17.38 13.99 -6.01
C LEU A 275 16.89 13.13 -7.17
N LYS A 276 17.78 12.85 -8.13
CA LYS A 276 17.41 12.11 -9.36
C LYS A 276 16.94 10.70 -9.06
N GLU A 277 17.58 10.07 -8.08
CA GLU A 277 17.29 8.72 -7.59
C GLU A 277 15.92 8.60 -6.90
N CYS A 278 15.35 9.71 -6.44
CA CYS A 278 14.06 9.74 -5.75
C CYS A 278 12.88 10.12 -6.66
N PHE A 279 13.13 10.41 -7.94
CA PHE A 279 12.10 10.85 -8.85
C PHE A 279 11.02 9.77 -9.05
N GLY A 280 9.76 10.12 -8.79
CA GLY A 280 8.61 9.21 -8.90
C GLY A 280 8.44 8.23 -7.74
N LEU A 281 9.27 8.32 -6.69
CA LEU A 281 9.12 7.52 -5.48
C LEU A 281 8.22 8.22 -4.45
N SER A 282 7.55 7.43 -3.60
CA SER A 282 6.88 7.96 -2.40
C SER A 282 7.89 8.51 -1.41
N GLY A 283 7.44 9.30 -0.43
CA GLY A 283 8.33 9.87 0.58
C GLY A 283 9.00 8.78 1.43
N GLY A 284 8.23 7.79 1.88
CA GLY A 284 8.76 6.61 2.56
C GLY A 284 9.82 5.84 1.77
N ALA A 285 9.57 5.59 0.49
CA ALA A 285 10.54 4.90 -0.38
C ALA A 285 11.80 5.74 -0.63
N SER A 286 11.64 7.05 -0.79
CA SER A 286 12.75 8.00 -0.97
C SER A 286 13.66 8.05 0.27
N VAL A 287 13.07 8.13 1.47
CA VAL A 287 13.84 8.13 2.72
C VAL A 287 14.61 6.82 2.89
N GLU A 288 13.98 5.67 2.62
CA GLU A 288 14.67 4.38 2.72
C GLU A 288 15.82 4.26 1.72
N LEU A 289 15.62 4.66 0.47
CA LEU A 289 16.65 4.62 -0.56
C LEU A 289 17.88 5.45 -0.16
N VAL A 290 17.64 6.69 0.26
CA VAL A 290 18.71 7.63 0.63
C VAL A 290 19.40 7.22 1.94
N ALA A 291 18.67 6.62 2.88
CA ALA A 291 19.21 6.12 4.14
C ALA A 291 20.25 4.99 3.97
N GLN A 292 20.26 4.26 2.85
CA GLN A 292 21.19 3.15 2.62
C GLN A 292 22.67 3.57 2.67
N ASN A 293 22.95 4.84 2.35
CA ASN A 293 24.29 5.39 2.30
C ASN A 293 24.62 6.29 3.50
N GLY A 294 23.79 6.28 4.55
CA GLY A 294 23.96 7.15 5.73
C GLY A 294 24.36 6.39 6.98
N ASP A 295 24.94 7.11 7.95
CA ASP A 295 25.18 6.60 9.30
C ASP A 295 23.90 6.77 10.17
N PRO A 296 23.30 5.67 10.66
CA PRO A 296 22.12 5.72 11.53
C PRO A 296 22.38 6.29 12.94
N ASN A 297 23.65 6.58 13.28
CA ASN A 297 24.05 7.17 14.56
C ASN A 297 24.51 8.63 14.46
N ALA A 298 24.54 9.21 13.26
CA ALA A 298 24.98 10.59 13.04
C ALA A 298 24.10 11.62 13.78
N PHE A 299 22.79 11.33 13.91
CA PHE A 299 21.85 12.16 14.65
C PHE A 299 21.12 11.36 15.74
N SER A 300 21.10 11.90 16.95
CA SER A 300 20.54 11.19 18.11
C SER A 300 19.03 11.39 18.22
N PHE A 301 18.25 10.36 17.90
CA PHE A 301 16.82 10.31 18.20
C PHE A 301 16.59 9.65 19.59
N PRO A 302 16.22 10.41 20.63
CA PRO A 302 15.92 9.86 21.94
C PRO A 302 14.63 9.05 21.90
N GLN A 303 14.46 8.16 22.88
CA GLN A 303 13.25 7.34 22.98
C GLN A 303 12.03 8.22 23.27
N VAL A 304 10.94 7.99 22.52
CA VAL A 304 9.70 8.77 22.61
C VAL A 304 8.69 8.07 23.53
N MET A 305 7.95 8.88 24.31
CA MET A 305 6.99 8.43 25.34
C MET A 305 7.55 7.36 26.30
N VAL A 306 8.74 7.60 26.85
CA VAL A 306 9.41 6.70 27.82
C VAL A 306 8.56 6.46 29.07
N LYS A 307 7.82 7.48 29.51
CA LYS A 307 6.96 7.42 30.71
C LYS A 307 5.61 6.72 30.46
N SER A 308 5.23 6.47 29.21
CA SER A 308 3.96 5.85 28.87
C SER A 308 4.03 4.33 29.04
N ALA A 309 3.15 3.79 29.88
CA ALA A 309 3.03 2.36 30.16
C ALA A 309 2.15 1.61 29.14
N ASP A 310 1.58 2.32 28.17
CA ASP A 310 0.72 1.80 27.08
C ASP A 310 1.49 1.39 25.81
N CYS A 311 0.77 0.85 24.84
CA CYS A 311 1.27 0.53 23.51
C CYS A 311 0.93 1.62 22.46
N ASN A 312 0.55 2.83 22.89
CA ASN A 312 0.22 3.92 21.98
C ASN A 312 1.46 4.49 21.28
N PHE A 313 1.25 5.12 20.13
CA PHE A 313 2.30 5.72 19.33
C PHE A 313 2.22 7.25 19.31
N SER A 314 3.35 7.92 19.14
CA SER A 314 3.46 9.35 18.86
C SER A 314 4.68 9.57 17.98
N PHE A 315 4.49 10.25 16.86
CA PHE A 315 5.55 10.55 15.89
C PHE A 315 5.81 12.05 15.77
N ALA A 316 4.92 12.91 16.29
CA ALA A 316 5.08 14.37 16.28
C ALA A 316 6.45 14.81 16.82
N GLY A 317 6.88 14.26 17.96
CA GLY A 317 8.18 14.59 18.55
C GLY A 317 9.38 14.18 17.69
N ILE A 318 9.27 13.06 16.96
CA ILE A 318 10.31 12.60 16.02
C ILE A 318 10.39 13.55 14.83
N ILE A 319 9.24 13.93 14.27
CA ILE A 319 9.14 14.89 13.16
C ILE A 319 9.71 16.26 13.57
N SER A 320 9.30 16.79 14.73
CA SER A 320 9.79 18.08 15.23
C SER A 320 11.30 18.06 15.50
N LEU A 321 11.84 16.97 16.03
CA LEU A 321 13.29 16.83 16.19
C LEU A 321 14.00 16.79 14.84
N MET A 322 13.45 16.05 13.88
CA MET A 322 13.99 15.98 12.52
C MET A 322 14.01 17.36 11.85
N HIS A 323 12.92 18.13 11.93
CA HIS A 323 12.87 19.49 11.38
C HIS A 323 13.91 20.42 12.00
N ARG A 324 14.22 20.27 13.30
CA ARG A 324 15.32 21.02 13.93
C ARG A 324 16.68 20.64 13.35
N TYR A 325 16.95 19.34 13.18
CA TYR A 325 18.21 18.89 12.56
C TYR A 325 18.35 19.37 11.11
N ILE A 326 17.27 19.35 10.34
CA ILE A 326 17.23 19.89 8.97
C ILE A 326 17.59 21.39 9.00
N ALA A 327 16.87 22.19 9.81
CA ALA A 327 17.10 23.62 9.89
C ALA A 327 18.53 23.99 10.34
N ASP A 328 19.08 23.25 11.32
CA ASP A 328 20.46 23.45 11.78
C ASP A 328 21.47 23.14 10.67
N CYS A 329 21.23 22.09 9.87
CA CYS A 329 22.10 21.73 8.75
C CYS A 329 21.99 22.73 7.60
N GLU A 330 20.77 23.16 7.24
CA GLU A 330 20.56 24.20 6.22
C GLU A 330 21.27 25.49 6.60
N LYS A 331 21.17 25.91 7.87
CA LYS A 331 21.88 27.09 8.38
C LYS A 331 23.40 26.94 8.31
N LYS A 332 23.94 25.80 8.75
CA LYS A 332 25.40 25.56 8.75
C LYS A 332 25.99 25.48 7.34
N GLN A 333 25.23 24.95 6.39
CA GLN A 333 25.65 24.75 5.00
C GLN A 333 25.23 25.90 4.07
N ASN A 334 24.59 26.95 4.62
CA ASN A 334 24.05 28.09 3.87
C ASN A 334 23.13 27.67 2.71
N ILE A 335 22.30 26.64 2.93
CA ILE A 335 21.35 26.16 1.93
C ILE A 335 20.19 27.16 1.83
N GLN A 336 19.87 27.57 0.61
CA GLN A 336 18.74 28.44 0.31
C GLN A 336 17.77 27.79 -0.69
N GLY A 337 16.50 28.18 -0.61
CA GLY A 337 15.46 27.70 -1.53
C GLY A 337 15.36 26.17 -1.55
N ASP A 338 15.38 25.60 -2.76
CA ASP A 338 15.20 24.17 -3.02
C ASP A 338 16.50 23.34 -2.95
N GLY A 339 17.58 23.90 -2.38
CA GLY A 339 18.84 23.18 -2.20
C GLY A 339 18.71 21.98 -1.23
N VAL A 340 19.45 20.91 -1.53
CA VAL A 340 19.50 19.68 -0.73
C VAL A 340 20.73 19.69 0.17
N ILE A 341 20.55 19.26 1.43
CA ILE A 341 21.60 19.17 2.44
C ILE A 341 22.61 18.08 2.03
N SER A 342 23.92 18.34 2.18
CA SER A 342 24.97 17.40 1.78
C SER A 342 24.94 16.06 2.53
N ASN A 343 24.63 16.05 3.83
CA ASN A 343 24.52 14.86 4.67
C ASN A 343 23.06 14.36 4.83
N VAL A 344 22.27 14.47 3.76
CA VAL A 344 20.87 14.00 3.73
C VAL A 344 20.74 12.49 4.02
N ALA A 345 21.73 11.68 3.61
CA ALA A 345 21.75 10.24 3.87
C ALA A 345 21.78 9.92 5.38
N ASP A 346 22.64 10.60 6.14
CA ASP A 346 22.76 10.46 7.59
C ASP A 346 21.48 10.86 8.32
N LEU A 347 20.85 11.94 7.86
CA LEU A 347 19.56 12.43 8.35
C LEU A 347 18.45 11.39 8.12
N CYS A 348 18.36 10.83 6.91
CA CYS A 348 17.41 9.75 6.59
C CYS A 348 17.65 8.49 7.43
N ALA A 349 18.90 8.03 7.52
CA ALA A 349 19.27 6.82 8.27
C ALA A 349 18.97 6.97 9.78
N SER A 350 19.34 8.12 10.36
CA SER A 350 19.10 8.41 11.78
C SER A 350 17.60 8.54 12.08
N PHE A 351 16.82 9.18 11.20
CA PHE A 351 15.36 9.26 11.32
C PHE A 351 14.70 7.88 11.27
N GLN A 352 15.05 7.05 10.28
CA GLN A 352 14.52 5.70 10.13
C GLN A 352 14.84 4.81 11.35
N CYS A 353 16.04 4.97 11.92
CA CYS A 353 16.46 4.36 13.17
C CYS A 353 15.61 4.84 14.38
N GLY A 354 15.29 6.14 14.45
CA GLY A 354 14.38 6.70 15.46
C GLY A 354 12.98 6.12 15.39
N VAL A 355 12.39 6.06 14.19
CA VAL A 355 11.07 5.44 13.93
C VAL A 355 11.08 3.96 14.33
N LEU A 356 12.11 3.21 13.93
CA LEU A 356 12.29 1.81 14.30
C LEU A 356 12.30 1.60 15.81
N LYS A 357 13.11 2.38 16.55
CA LYS A 357 13.21 2.30 18.01
C LYS A 357 11.86 2.49 18.69
N HIS A 358 11.06 3.44 18.19
CA HIS A 358 9.73 3.71 18.73
C HIS A 358 8.75 2.57 18.43
N LEU A 359 8.62 2.16 17.15
CA LEU A 359 7.76 1.05 16.75
C LEU A 359 8.07 -0.24 17.52
N ALA A 360 9.36 -0.60 17.55
CA ALA A 360 9.83 -1.81 18.19
C ALA A 360 9.58 -1.80 19.71
N LYS A 361 9.66 -0.64 20.38
CA LYS A 361 9.37 -0.56 21.81
C LYS A 361 7.90 -0.81 22.11
N ARG A 362 6.99 -0.27 21.30
CA ARG A 362 5.54 -0.49 21.47
C ARG A 362 5.16 -1.92 21.14
N LEU A 363 5.74 -2.48 20.08
CA LEU A 363 5.57 -3.88 19.74
C LEU A 363 6.09 -4.82 20.84
N GLN A 364 7.28 -4.55 21.39
CA GLN A 364 7.84 -5.31 22.51
C GLN A 364 6.85 -5.34 23.68
N ARG A 365 6.23 -4.21 24.00
CA ARG A 365 5.26 -4.11 25.08
C ARG A 365 4.00 -4.93 24.79
N ALA A 366 3.47 -4.89 23.57
CA ALA A 366 2.34 -5.71 23.16
C ALA A 366 2.65 -7.22 23.23
N LEU A 367 3.85 -7.64 22.81
CA LEU A 367 4.29 -9.03 22.90
C LEU A 367 4.36 -9.52 24.36
N VAL A 368 4.94 -8.71 25.26
CA VAL A 368 4.99 -9.04 26.69
C VAL A 368 3.58 -9.08 27.30
N PHE A 369 2.72 -8.11 26.96
CA PHE A 369 1.35 -8.07 27.47
C PHE A 369 0.55 -9.30 27.06
N THR A 370 0.62 -9.66 25.77
CA THR A 370 -0.11 -10.81 25.22
C THR A 370 0.38 -12.14 25.81
N GLU A 371 1.67 -12.25 26.09
CA GLU A 371 2.25 -13.40 26.79
C GLU A 371 1.77 -13.51 28.25
N MET A 372 1.79 -12.41 29.00
CA MET A 372 1.32 -12.39 30.39
C MET A 372 -0.17 -12.68 30.55
N THR A 373 -0.97 -12.29 29.56
CA THR A 373 -2.44 -12.40 29.61
C THR A 373 -2.99 -13.64 28.92
N GLY A 374 -2.15 -14.41 28.22
CA GLY A 374 -2.59 -15.55 27.41
C GLY A 374 -3.49 -15.15 26.23
N LEU A 375 -3.39 -13.90 25.75
CA LEU A 375 -4.20 -13.41 24.61
C LEU A 375 -3.79 -14.03 23.27
N LEU A 376 -2.56 -14.53 23.18
CA LEU A 376 -2.05 -15.24 22.01
C LEU A 376 -1.78 -16.69 22.36
N ARG A 377 -1.84 -17.54 21.34
CA ARG A 377 -1.35 -18.92 21.40
C ARG A 377 0.17 -18.98 21.63
N GLN A 378 0.67 -20.19 21.91
CA GLN A 378 2.11 -20.45 22.04
C GLN A 378 2.87 -20.12 20.75
N GLU A 379 2.33 -20.51 19.59
CA GLU A 379 2.89 -20.17 18.26
C GLU A 379 2.41 -18.78 17.82
N LYS A 380 3.08 -17.74 18.33
CA LYS A 380 2.70 -16.35 18.08
C LYS A 380 2.99 -15.98 16.62
N THR A 381 2.05 -15.29 15.98
CA THR A 381 2.26 -14.67 14.67
C THR A 381 1.95 -13.18 14.77
N LEU A 382 2.79 -12.36 14.16
CA LEU A 382 2.57 -10.94 13.91
C LEU A 382 2.36 -10.74 12.41
N ILE A 383 1.22 -10.18 12.03
CA ILE A 383 1.00 -9.63 10.69
C ILE A 383 1.40 -8.14 10.73
N LEU A 384 2.37 -7.76 9.90
CA LEU A 384 2.75 -6.37 9.68
C LEU A 384 2.16 -5.91 8.34
N SER A 385 1.23 -4.96 8.38
CA SER A 385 0.53 -4.44 7.20
C SER A 385 0.56 -2.91 7.13
N GLY A 386 0.00 -2.33 6.06
CA GLY A 386 0.08 -0.91 5.75
C GLY A 386 1.34 -0.54 4.96
N GLY A 387 1.33 0.61 4.28
CA GLY A 387 2.41 1.01 3.37
C GLY A 387 3.82 1.01 3.98
N VAL A 388 3.97 1.27 5.29
CA VAL A 388 5.26 1.25 5.99
C VAL A 388 5.82 -0.17 6.13
N ALA A 389 4.98 -1.20 6.01
CA ALA A 389 5.40 -2.60 5.90
C ALA A 389 6.23 -2.88 4.64
N SER A 390 6.23 -1.98 3.65
CA SER A 390 7.11 -2.09 2.46
C SER A 390 8.56 -1.71 2.75
N ASN A 391 8.83 -1.07 3.89
CA ASN A 391 10.16 -0.61 4.28
C ASN A 391 11.02 -1.78 4.79
N GLN A 392 11.97 -2.20 3.97
CA GLN A 392 12.80 -3.38 4.21
C GLN A 392 13.70 -3.23 5.43
N PHE A 393 14.20 -2.02 5.71
CA PHE A 393 14.96 -1.76 6.94
C PHE A 393 14.11 -1.98 8.19
N LEU A 394 12.88 -1.47 8.21
CA LEU A 394 11.96 -1.66 9.35
C LEU A 394 11.58 -3.14 9.50
N VAL A 395 11.16 -3.79 8.41
CA VAL A 395 10.77 -5.21 8.41
C VAL A 395 11.91 -6.09 8.93
N LYS A 396 13.14 -5.88 8.44
CA LYS A 396 14.33 -6.64 8.86
C LYS A 396 14.55 -6.58 10.37
N HIS A 397 14.44 -5.40 10.97
CA HIS A 397 14.74 -5.21 12.39
C HIS A 397 13.56 -5.57 13.29
N LEU A 398 12.32 -5.37 12.84
CA LEU A 398 11.13 -5.86 13.53
C LEU A 398 11.10 -7.39 13.55
N ARG A 399 11.54 -8.06 12.46
CA ARG A 399 11.68 -9.53 12.45
C ARG A 399 12.62 -10.02 13.55
N LYS A 400 13.81 -9.42 13.67
CA LYS A 400 14.76 -9.74 14.75
C LYS A 400 14.14 -9.58 16.15
N LEU A 401 13.30 -8.56 16.34
CA LEU A 401 12.56 -8.41 17.59
C LEU A 401 11.56 -9.54 17.77
N CYS A 402 10.76 -9.86 16.76
CA CYS A 402 9.78 -10.95 16.82
C CYS A 402 10.44 -12.31 17.15
N ASP A 403 11.61 -12.59 16.56
CA ASP A 403 12.38 -13.81 16.81
C ASP A 403 12.76 -13.95 18.30
N GLN A 404 13.11 -12.85 18.97
CA GLN A 404 13.43 -12.84 20.42
C GLN A 404 12.24 -13.23 21.30
N TYR A 405 11.01 -13.12 20.79
CA TYR A 405 9.76 -13.41 21.51
C TYR A 405 9.04 -14.66 20.97
N ASN A 406 9.74 -15.49 20.18
CA ASN A 406 9.18 -16.66 19.48
C ASN A 406 7.91 -16.31 18.70
N CYS A 407 7.94 -15.17 18.02
CA CYS A 407 6.83 -14.67 17.21
C CYS A 407 7.22 -14.67 15.73
N ARG A 408 6.43 -15.33 14.88
CA ARG A 408 6.64 -15.33 13.43
C ARG A 408 6.14 -14.01 12.84
N LEU A 409 6.98 -13.32 12.06
CA LEU A 409 6.57 -12.11 11.33
C LEU A 409 6.11 -12.46 9.91
N VAL A 410 4.84 -12.19 9.60
CA VAL A 410 4.26 -12.27 8.26
C VAL A 410 4.06 -10.85 7.73
N CYS A 411 4.51 -10.59 6.51
CA CYS A 411 4.33 -9.31 5.83
C CYS A 411 3.72 -9.59 4.46
N PRO A 412 2.52 -9.05 4.15
CA PRO A 412 2.00 -9.11 2.79
C PRO A 412 2.97 -8.47 1.79
N PRO A 413 2.93 -8.86 0.51
CA PRO A 413 3.70 -8.17 -0.51
C PRO A 413 3.30 -6.69 -0.60
N PRO A 414 4.21 -5.78 -1.02
CA PRO A 414 3.94 -4.33 -1.04
C PRO A 414 2.64 -3.92 -1.74
N LYS A 415 2.29 -4.61 -2.84
CA LYS A 415 1.05 -4.36 -3.60
C LYS A 415 -0.23 -4.53 -2.75
N LEU A 416 -0.18 -5.40 -1.73
CA LEU A 416 -1.32 -5.64 -0.85
C LEU A 416 -1.25 -4.84 0.46
N CYS A 417 -0.19 -4.05 0.67
CA CYS A 417 -0.01 -3.26 1.88
C CYS A 417 -0.63 -1.85 1.78
N THR A 418 -0.89 -1.37 0.56
CA THR A 418 -1.61 -0.11 0.29
C THR A 418 -3.10 -0.35 0.11
N ASP A 419 -3.90 0.69 0.05
CA ASP A 419 -5.36 0.56 -0.09
C ASP A 419 -5.71 -0.03 -1.47
N ASN A 420 -6.52 -1.08 -1.50
CA ASN A 420 -6.87 -1.80 -2.72
C ASN A 420 -8.20 -2.57 -2.56
N GLY A 421 -8.82 -2.95 -3.69
CA GLY A 421 -10.05 -3.75 -3.66
C GLY A 421 -9.84 -5.22 -3.23
N ILE A 422 -8.61 -5.73 -3.30
CA ILE A 422 -8.26 -7.12 -2.98
C ILE A 422 -8.46 -7.39 -1.48
N MET A 423 -7.97 -6.50 -0.60
CA MET A 423 -8.14 -6.66 0.85
C MET A 423 -9.61 -6.63 1.26
N ILE A 424 -10.44 -5.85 0.57
CA ILE A 424 -11.89 -5.75 0.83
C ILE A 424 -12.58 -7.02 0.37
N ALA A 425 -12.25 -7.50 -0.83
CA ALA A 425 -12.77 -8.76 -1.34
C ALA A 425 -12.38 -9.94 -0.43
N TRP A 426 -11.13 -9.96 0.06
CA TRP A 426 -10.64 -11.02 0.94
C TRP A 426 -11.29 -10.99 2.32
N ASN A 427 -11.44 -9.81 2.95
CA ASN A 427 -12.18 -9.74 4.22
C ASN A 427 -13.65 -10.13 4.03
N GLY A 428 -14.27 -9.72 2.92
CA GLY A 428 -15.61 -10.19 2.54
C GLY A 428 -15.67 -11.72 2.36
N MET A 429 -14.65 -12.33 1.76
CA MET A 429 -14.56 -13.78 1.60
C MET A 429 -14.43 -14.51 2.95
N GLU A 430 -13.56 -14.03 3.85
CA GLU A 430 -13.39 -14.58 5.20
C GLU A 430 -14.71 -14.55 6.01
N LYS A 431 -15.50 -13.47 5.85
CA LYS A 431 -16.84 -13.32 6.44
C LYS A 431 -17.86 -14.26 5.79
N LEU A 432 -17.92 -14.28 4.46
CA LEU A 432 -18.85 -15.10 3.68
C LEU A 432 -18.68 -16.61 3.95
N VAL A 433 -17.43 -17.10 4.03
CA VAL A 433 -17.15 -18.51 4.31
C VAL A 433 -17.65 -18.92 5.70
N ARG A 434 -17.65 -18.01 6.67
CA ARG A 434 -18.18 -18.23 8.03
C ARG A 434 -19.67 -17.94 8.18
N GLY A 435 -20.33 -17.45 7.13
CA GLY A 435 -21.73 -17.01 7.19
C GLY A 435 -21.93 -15.76 8.06
N LEU A 436 -20.92 -14.89 8.14
CA LEU A 436 -20.93 -13.66 8.93
C LEU A 436 -21.02 -12.41 8.03
N GLY A 437 -21.39 -11.28 8.62
CA GLY A 437 -21.24 -9.95 8.03
C GLY A 437 -22.12 -9.60 6.82
N VAL A 438 -22.96 -10.52 6.33
CA VAL A 438 -23.93 -10.22 5.28
C VAL A 438 -25.01 -9.29 5.84
N ALA A 439 -25.23 -8.15 5.20
CA ALA A 439 -26.23 -7.19 5.61
C ALA A 439 -27.65 -7.76 5.40
N GLU A 440 -28.50 -7.67 6.43
CA GLU A 440 -29.91 -8.07 6.35
C GLU A 440 -30.69 -7.17 5.36
N ASP A 441 -30.38 -5.88 5.36
CA ASP A 441 -31.02 -4.87 4.52
C ASP A 441 -29.93 -3.91 3.97
N PRO A 442 -29.48 -4.12 2.72
CA PRO A 442 -28.47 -3.28 2.09
C PRO A 442 -28.83 -1.79 2.08
N GLU A 443 -30.11 -1.42 2.04
CA GLU A 443 -30.53 -0.01 2.04
C GLU A 443 -30.25 0.68 3.37
N LYS A 444 -30.29 -0.06 4.48
CA LYS A 444 -29.99 0.46 5.84
C LYS A 444 -28.51 0.55 6.16
N VAL A 445 -27.64 -0.01 5.31
CA VAL A 445 -26.19 0.14 5.49
C VAL A 445 -25.81 1.60 5.28
N ASP A 446 -25.09 2.16 6.25
CA ASP A 446 -24.55 3.53 6.20
C ASP A 446 -23.07 3.55 6.61
N ILE A 447 -22.42 4.66 6.32
CA ILE A 447 -21.00 4.86 6.56
C ILE A 447 -20.70 5.29 8.00
N GLN A 448 -19.52 4.94 8.50
CA GLN A 448 -19.00 5.46 9.76
C GLN A 448 -17.60 6.03 9.54
N ALA A 449 -17.49 7.35 9.47
CA ALA A 449 -16.21 8.02 9.23
C ALA A 449 -15.16 7.70 10.29
N LYS A 450 -15.59 7.57 11.54
CA LYS A 450 -14.77 7.15 12.68
C LYS A 450 -15.37 5.88 13.27
N CYS A 451 -14.62 4.79 13.21
CA CYS A 451 -14.97 3.53 13.83
C CYS A 451 -13.68 2.93 14.40
N PRO A 452 -13.57 2.76 15.73
CA PRO A 452 -12.41 2.12 16.33
C PRO A 452 -12.38 0.63 16.01
N LEU A 453 -11.17 0.06 15.92
CA LEU A 453 -10.99 -1.38 15.72
C LEU A 453 -11.15 -2.12 17.06
N GLY A 454 -12.35 -2.61 17.34
CA GLY A 454 -12.62 -3.48 18.48
C GLY A 454 -12.46 -2.84 19.86
N GLU A 455 -12.43 -3.68 20.90
CA GLU A 455 -12.31 -3.23 22.31
C GLU A 455 -10.91 -2.65 22.58
N ASN A 456 -10.82 -1.52 23.27
CA ASN A 456 -9.55 -0.89 23.61
C ASN A 456 -9.03 -1.31 25.00
N LEU A 457 -7.88 -2.01 25.04
CA LEU A 457 -7.24 -2.49 26.27
C LEU A 457 -6.14 -1.57 26.83
N THR A 458 -6.03 -0.32 26.37
CA THR A 458 -4.99 0.61 26.83
C THR A 458 -4.91 0.70 28.35
N GLU A 459 -6.04 0.87 29.03
CA GLU A 459 -6.10 0.95 30.51
C GLU A 459 -5.64 -0.34 31.19
N ARG A 460 -6.05 -1.50 30.65
CA ARG A 460 -5.62 -2.80 31.18
C ARG A 460 -4.11 -3.01 31.04
N ILE A 461 -3.53 -2.57 29.92
CA ILE A 461 -2.09 -2.61 29.66
C ILE A 461 -1.34 -1.76 30.68
N ILE A 462 -1.81 -0.52 30.93
CA ILE A 462 -1.22 0.40 31.91
C ILE A 462 -1.23 -0.24 33.31
N ASN A 463 -2.37 -0.83 33.71
CA ASN A 463 -2.55 -1.43 35.03
C ASN A 463 -1.72 -2.70 35.26
N THR A 464 -1.26 -3.36 34.19
CA THR A 464 -0.41 -4.56 34.30
C THR A 464 1.01 -4.24 34.82
N LYS A 465 1.44 -2.98 34.79
CA LYS A 465 2.75 -2.52 35.32
C LYS A 465 3.94 -3.36 34.82
N MET A 466 3.93 -3.70 33.53
CA MET A 466 4.94 -4.56 32.91
C MET A 466 6.35 -3.97 33.00
N LYS A 467 7.32 -4.84 33.34
CA LYS A 467 8.76 -4.54 33.22
C LYS A 467 9.27 -5.03 31.88
N LEU A 468 9.83 -4.13 31.07
CA LEU A 468 10.36 -4.47 29.75
C LEU A 468 11.89 -4.57 29.81
N ALA A 469 12.43 -5.64 29.24
CA ALA A 469 13.86 -5.76 29.02
C ALA A 469 14.39 -4.65 28.11
N ARG A 470 15.68 -4.33 28.24
CA ARG A 470 16.36 -3.38 27.34
C ARG A 470 16.38 -3.96 25.93
N LEU A 471 15.86 -3.19 24.99
CA LEU A 471 15.78 -3.55 23.59
C LEU A 471 17.14 -3.34 22.91
N LYS A 472 17.68 -4.36 22.25
CA LYS A 472 18.88 -4.28 21.40
C LYS A 472 18.45 -4.53 19.95
N LEU A 473 18.27 -3.47 19.17
CA LEU A 473 17.80 -3.56 17.77
C LEU A 473 18.92 -3.50 16.74
N LEU A 474 19.95 -2.70 17.02
CA LEU A 474 21.08 -2.40 16.14
C LEU A 474 22.37 -2.74 16.87
#